data_AF-A0AA35TYJ7-F1
#
_entry.id   AF-A0AA35TYJ7-F1
#
_cell.length_a   1.000
_cell.length_b   1.000
_cell.length_c   1.000
_cell.angle_alpha   90.00
_cell.angle_beta   90.00
_cell.angle_gamma   90.00
#
_symmetry.space_group_name_H-M   'P 1'
#
loop_
_entity.id
_entity.type
_entity.pdbx_description
1 polymer ?
#
loop_
_entity_poly.entity_id
_entity_poly.type
_entity_poly.pdbx_seq_one_letter_code
_entity_poly.pdbx_strand_id
1 'polypeptide(L)'
;MASLEQEHLRVLLLNTKNQVLSTVEVYVGNVNSSIVRPSEVFRPAVRDNAPSSIVAHNHPSGDPTPSPEDVSITRELVSAGKLLGIDLLDHLVIGSGGRYVSLNERKLGFE
;
A
#
# COMPACT_ATOMS: atom_id res chain seq x y z
N MET A 1 11.25 5.78 4.23
CA MET A 1 10.07 6.46 3.63
C MET A 1 9.67 7.69 4.44
N ALA A 2 9.67 7.63 5.77
CA ALA A 2 9.27 8.74 6.65
C ALA A 2 9.99 10.10 6.45
N SER A 3 11.22 10.11 5.91
CA SER A 3 12.02 11.32 5.70
C SER A 3 11.98 11.85 4.26
N LEU A 4 11.08 11.32 3.43
CA LEU A 4 10.96 11.73 2.03
C LEU A 4 10.11 13.00 1.95
N GLU A 5 10.55 13.97 1.15
CA GLU A 5 9.85 15.26 0.97
C GLU A 5 8.58 15.11 0.11
N GLN A 6 8.50 14.04 -0.66
CA GLN A 6 7.34 13.66 -1.47
C GLN A 6 6.66 12.42 -0.88
N GLU A 7 5.42 12.19 -1.27
CA GLU A 7 4.73 10.94 -0.94
C GLU A 7 5.15 9.85 -1.93
N HIS A 8 5.50 8.68 -1.39
CA HIS A 8 5.89 7.53 -2.18
C HIS A 8 4.96 6.38 -1.85
N LEU A 9 4.36 5.75 -2.86
CA LEU A 9 3.61 4.51 -2.70
C LEU A 9 4.51 3.34 -3.09
N ARG A 10 4.67 2.38 -2.19
CA ARG A 10 5.43 1.16 -2.40
C ARG A 10 4.57 -0.06 -2.17
N VAL A 11 4.91 -1.14 -2.87
CA VAL A 11 4.28 -2.44 -2.77
C VAL A 11 5.33 -3.46 -2.37
N LEU A 12 5.13 -4.12 -1.25
CA LEU A 12 5.93 -5.23 -0.78
C LEU A 12 5.28 -6.51 -1.33
N LEU A 13 6.03 -7.25 -2.14
CA LEU A 13 5.58 -8.54 -2.65
C LEU A 13 5.96 -9.62 -1.65
N LEU A 14 5.00 -10.49 -1.33
CA LEU A 14 5.17 -11.51 -0.31
C LEU A 14 5.04 -12.91 -0.92
N ASN A 15 5.81 -13.86 -0.39
CA ASN A 15 5.61 -15.27 -0.71
C ASN A 15 4.52 -15.91 0.18
N THR A 16 4.23 -17.20 -0.02
CA THR A 16 3.23 -17.95 0.77
C THR A 16 3.56 -18.08 2.26
N LYS A 17 4.78 -17.72 2.69
CA LYS A 17 5.20 -17.66 4.10
C LYS A 17 5.24 -16.21 4.64
N ASN A 18 4.64 -15.26 3.91
CA ASN A 18 4.65 -13.83 4.21
C ASN A 18 6.06 -13.23 4.33
N GLN A 19 7.04 -13.81 3.64
CA GLN A 19 8.38 -13.23 3.55
C GLN A 19 8.45 -12.28 2.35
N VAL A 20 9.09 -11.13 2.54
CA VAL A 20 9.28 -10.13 1.49
C VAL A 20 10.18 -10.71 0.40
N LEU A 21 9.62 -10.82 -0.80
CA LEU A 21 10.34 -11.16 -2.03
C LEU A 21 11.02 -9.92 -2.62
N SER A 22 10.27 -8.82 -2.70
CA SER A 22 10.75 -7.56 -3.24
C SER A 22 9.92 -6.38 -2.72
N THR A 23 10.44 -5.18 -2.88
CA THR A 23 9.73 -3.93 -2.61
C THR A 23 9.82 -3.07 -3.86
N VAL A 24 8.66 -2.69 -4.40
CA VAL A 24 8.55 -1.97 -5.66
C VAL A 24 7.95 -0.60 -5.39
N GLU A 25 8.60 0.46 -5.85
CA GLU A 25 8.06 1.81 -5.83
C GLU A 25 7.15 2.00 -7.04
N VAL A 26 5.88 2.33 -6.79
CA VAL A 26 4.84 2.43 -7.84
C VAL A 26 4.53 3.90 -8.13
N TYR A 27 4.60 4.77 -7.12
CA TYR A 27 4.39 6.21 -7.30
C TYR A 27 5.37 7.04 -6.46
N VAL A 28 5.69 8.24 -6.98
CA VAL A 28 6.48 9.29 -6.34
C VAL A 28 5.83 10.65 -6.67
N GLY A 29 5.56 11.48 -5.67
CA GLY A 29 5.05 12.86 -5.85
C GLY A 29 3.82 13.14 -4.99
N ASN A 30 3.00 14.15 -5.34
CA ASN A 30 1.67 14.27 -4.76
C ASN A 30 0.88 13.04 -5.20
N VAL A 31 0.78 12.03 -4.33
CA VAL A 31 -0.19 10.94 -4.49
C VAL A 31 -1.55 11.56 -4.18
N ASN A 32 -2.01 12.46 -5.05
CA ASN A 32 -3.42 12.71 -5.18
C ASN A 32 -4.02 11.34 -5.48
N SER A 33 -4.78 10.85 -4.52
CA SER A 33 -5.47 9.56 -4.54
C SER A 33 -6.25 9.28 -5.83
N SER A 34 -6.52 10.32 -6.61
CA SER A 34 -7.14 10.30 -7.94
C SER A 34 -6.33 9.58 -9.04
N ILE A 35 -5.08 9.14 -8.79
CA ILE A 35 -4.20 8.56 -9.84
C ILE A 35 -3.73 7.12 -9.54
N VAL A 36 -3.89 6.61 -8.33
CA VAL A 36 -3.44 5.23 -8.00
C VAL A 36 -4.33 4.21 -8.70
N ARG A 37 -3.77 3.51 -9.69
CA ARG A 37 -4.49 2.47 -10.43
C ARG A 37 -4.18 1.09 -9.84
N PRO A 38 -5.18 0.29 -9.43
CA PRO A 38 -4.95 -1.08 -8.95
C PRO A 38 -4.10 -1.94 -9.89
N SER A 39 -4.31 -1.77 -11.21
CA SER A 39 -3.51 -2.48 -12.22
C SER A 39 -2.01 -2.19 -12.14
N GLU A 40 -1.60 -1.02 -11.65
CA GLU A 40 -0.18 -0.67 -11.50
C GLU A 40 0.39 -1.17 -10.18
N VAL A 41 -0.42 -1.13 -9.11
CA VAL A 41 -0.08 -1.69 -7.80
C VAL A 41 0.14 -3.21 -7.89
N PHE A 42 -0.73 -3.93 -8.61
CA PHE A 42 -0.65 -5.40 -8.71
C PHE A 42 0.21 -5.89 -9.88
N ARG A 43 0.60 -5.04 -10.85
CA ARG A 43 1.47 -5.46 -11.98
C ARG A 43 2.74 -6.19 -11.53
N PRO A 44 3.49 -5.72 -10.50
CA PRO A 44 4.67 -6.43 -10.02
C PRO A 44 4.31 -7.79 -9.38
N ALA A 45 3.21 -7.87 -8.64
CA ALA A 45 2.76 -9.11 -8.02
C ALA A 45 2.40 -10.17 -9.07
N VAL A 46 1.71 -9.78 -10.14
CA VAL A 46 1.41 -10.65 -11.28
C VAL A 46 2.69 -11.13 -11.97
N ARG A 47 3.62 -10.21 -12.25
CA ARG A 47 4.89 -10.54 -12.92
C ARG A 47 5.76 -11.50 -12.10
N ASP A 48 5.78 -11.31 -10.79
CA ASP A 48 6.68 -12.03 -9.87
C ASP A 48 5.99 -13.23 -9.21
N ASN A 49 4.75 -13.56 -9.61
CA ASN A 49 3.91 -14.62 -9.05
C ASN A 49 3.75 -14.52 -7.52
N ALA A 50 3.62 -13.29 -7.00
CA ALA A 50 3.43 -13.06 -5.58
C ALA A 50 1.96 -13.33 -5.19
N PRO A 51 1.68 -14.29 -4.30
CA PRO A 51 0.31 -14.60 -3.84
C PRO A 51 -0.31 -13.48 -2.99
N SER A 52 0.50 -12.58 -2.45
CA SER A 52 0.02 -11.50 -1.60
C SER A 52 0.96 -10.30 -1.61
N SER A 53 0.47 -9.18 -1.11
CA SER A 53 1.22 -7.92 -1.03
C SER A 53 0.82 -7.08 0.17
N ILE A 54 1.69 -6.14 0.53
CA ILE A 54 1.39 -5.02 1.44
C ILE A 54 1.66 -3.73 0.68
N VAL A 55 0.77 -2.76 0.81
CA VAL A 55 0.99 -1.41 0.28
C VAL A 55 1.45 -0.52 1.42
N ALA A 56 2.38 0.39 1.14
CA ALA A 56 2.81 1.38 2.11
C ALA A 56 3.06 2.73 1.44
N HIS A 57 2.62 3.81 2.09
CA HIS A 57 2.98 5.18 1.71
C HIS A 57 3.43 6.01 2.89
N ASN A 58 4.19 7.07 2.62
CA ASN A 58 4.57 8.04 3.65
C ASN A 58 3.77 9.32 3.51
N HIS A 59 3.34 9.90 4.63
CA HIS A 59 2.87 11.28 4.65
C HIS A 59 4.07 12.21 4.92
N PRO A 60 4.42 13.14 4.02
CA PRO A 60 5.54 14.08 4.24
C PRO A 60 5.37 14.96 5.48
N SER A 61 4.12 15.17 5.94
CA SER A 61 3.80 15.84 7.21
C SER A 61 4.35 15.10 8.44
N GLY A 62 4.61 13.80 8.31
CA GLY A 62 5.05 12.91 9.38
C GLY A 62 3.93 12.40 10.29
N ASP A 63 2.68 12.81 10.09
CA ASP A 63 1.50 12.26 10.75
C ASP A 63 1.01 11.03 9.97
N PRO A 64 0.98 9.82 10.56
CA PRO A 64 0.52 8.62 9.86
C PRO A 64 -1.02 8.46 9.86
N THR A 65 -1.79 9.49 10.22
CA THR A 65 -3.25 9.40 10.23
C THR A 65 -3.79 9.24 8.80
N PRO A 66 -4.51 8.15 8.48
CA PRO A 66 -5.02 7.93 7.13
C PRO A 66 -6.09 8.96 6.76
N SER A 67 -6.03 9.44 5.52
CA SER A 67 -7.06 10.27 4.90
C SER A 67 -8.26 9.42 4.44
N PRO A 68 -9.45 10.02 4.24
CA PRO A 68 -10.58 9.34 3.60
C PRO A 68 -10.22 8.71 2.24
N GLU A 69 -9.34 9.37 1.50
CA GLU A 69 -8.81 8.93 0.23
C GLU A 69 -7.97 7.66 0.35
N ASP A 70 -7.11 7.56 1.37
CA ASP A 70 -6.35 6.34 1.66
C ASP A 70 -7.29 5.15 1.89
N VAL A 71 -8.38 5.38 2.63
CA VAL A 71 -9.39 4.34 2.90
C VAL A 71 -10.12 3.92 1.63
N SER A 72 -10.47 4.89 0.76
CA SER A 72 -11.12 4.61 -0.53
C SER A 72 -10.23 3.76 -1.44
N ILE A 73 -8.96 4.15 -1.62
CA ILE A 73 -8.01 3.38 -2.43
C ILE A 73 -7.82 1.98 -1.84
N THR A 74 -7.71 1.87 -0.52
CA THR A 74 -7.56 0.57 0.15
C THR A 74 -8.70 -0.38 -0.21
N ARG A 75 -9.94 0.10 -0.16
CA ARG A 75 -11.12 -0.71 -0.50
C ARG A 75 -11.08 -1.18 -1.96
N GLU A 76 -10.67 -0.32 -2.88
CA GLU A 76 -10.50 -0.67 -4.29
C GLU A 76 -9.39 -1.72 -4.47
N LEU A 77 -8.24 -1.55 -3.80
CA LEU A 77 -7.12 -2.47 -3.88
C LEU A 77 -7.43 -3.83 -3.26
N VAL A 78 -8.14 -3.87 -2.12
CA VAL A 78 -8.63 -5.12 -1.52
C VAL A 78 -9.54 -5.86 -2.50
N SER A 79 -10.47 -5.16 -3.13
CA SER A 79 -11.41 -5.74 -4.09
C SER A 79 -10.69 -6.26 -5.35
N ALA A 80 -9.76 -5.49 -5.89
CA ALA A 80 -8.95 -5.89 -7.04
C ALA A 80 -8.03 -7.07 -6.73
N GLY A 81 -7.40 -7.08 -5.55
CA GLY A 81 -6.56 -8.18 -5.09
C GLY A 81 -7.34 -9.49 -5.00
N LYS A 82 -8.55 -9.46 -4.39
CA LYS A 82 -9.46 -10.61 -4.35
C LYS A 82 -9.79 -11.13 -5.76
N LEU A 83 -10.06 -10.25 -6.71
CA LEU A 83 -10.35 -10.63 -8.11
C LEU A 83 -9.15 -11.28 -8.80
N LEU A 84 -7.94 -10.81 -8.52
CA LEU A 84 -6.70 -11.31 -9.10
C LEU A 84 -6.14 -12.56 -8.40
N GLY A 85 -6.69 -12.95 -7.24
CA GLY A 85 -6.10 -13.97 -6.39
C GLY A 85 -4.76 -13.55 -5.77
N ILE A 86 -4.59 -12.25 -5.54
CA ILE A 86 -3.40 -11.65 -4.90
C ILE A 86 -3.88 -10.86 -3.69
N ASP A 87 -3.72 -11.43 -2.50
CA ASP A 87 -4.26 -10.82 -1.29
C ASP A 87 -3.50 -9.54 -0.92
N LEU A 88 -4.23 -8.44 -0.69
CA LEU A 88 -3.68 -7.28 0.00
C LEU A 88 -3.78 -7.54 1.50
N LEU A 89 -2.65 -7.76 2.17
CA LEU A 89 -2.63 -8.09 3.59
C LEU A 89 -2.72 -6.85 4.48
N ASP A 90 -2.19 -5.73 4.02
CA ASP A 90 -2.26 -4.46 4.74
C ASP A 90 -1.99 -3.26 3.83
N HIS A 91 -2.40 -2.09 4.31
CA HIS A 91 -2.01 -0.79 3.80
C HIS A 91 -1.44 0.03 4.98
N LEU A 92 -0.16 0.38 4.90
CA LEU A 92 0.57 1.08 5.96
C LEU A 92 0.79 2.56 5.61
N VAL A 93 0.32 3.45 6.47
CA VAL A 93 0.71 4.88 6.43
C VAL A 93 1.92 5.08 7.32
N ILE A 94 3.03 5.54 6.77
CA ILE A 94 4.31 5.71 7.44
C ILE A 94 4.51 7.19 7.80
N GLY A 95 4.69 7.46 9.09
CA GLY A 95 4.96 8.79 9.64
C GLY A 95 6.38 8.92 10.20
N SER A 96 6.68 10.09 10.75
CA SER A 96 7.99 10.41 11.35
C SER A 96 8.21 9.70 12.68
N GLY A 97 9.47 9.47 13.04
CA GLY A 97 9.87 8.90 14.33
C GLY A 97 9.53 7.43 14.51
N GLY A 98 9.43 6.66 13.41
CA GLY A 98 9.08 5.24 13.45
C GLY A 98 7.59 4.95 13.67
N ARG A 99 6.74 5.99 13.63
CA ARG A 99 5.29 5.85 13.75
C ARG A 99 4.69 5.36 12.43
N TYR A 100 3.67 4.52 12.53
CA TYR A 100 2.87 4.08 11.39
C TYR A 100 1.44 3.77 11.83
N VAL A 101 0.54 3.67 10.85
CA VAL A 101 -0.82 3.16 11.04
C VAL A 101 -1.05 2.03 10.05
N SER A 102 -1.56 0.90 10.54
CA SER A 102 -2.12 -0.18 9.73
C SER A 102 -3.61 0.08 9.50
N LEU A 103 -4.02 0.16 8.23
CA LEU A 103 -5.44 0.27 7.89
C LEU A 103 -6.17 -1.04 8.16
N ASN A 104 -5.53 -2.21 8.01
CA ASN A 104 -6.14 -3.49 8.31
C ASN A 104 -6.39 -3.66 9.82
N GLU A 105 -5.43 -3.28 10.66
CA GLU A 105 -5.58 -3.30 12.12
C GLU A 105 -6.74 -2.40 12.57
N ARG A 106 -6.88 -1.22 11.95
CA ARG A 106 -7.97 -0.28 12.21
C ARG A 106 -9.29 -0.60 11.51
N LYS A 107 -9.35 -1.67 10.70
CA LYS A 107 -10.53 -2.05 9.90
C LYS A 107 -11.01 -0.95 8.95
N LEU A 108 -10.06 -0.23 8.34
CA LEU A 108 -10.33 0.83 7.37
C LEU A 108 -10.11 0.31 5.95
N GLY A 109 -11.18 0.15 5.17
CA GLY A 109 -11.10 -0.32 3.78
C GLY A 109 -10.88 -1.83 3.62
N PHE A 110 -10.70 -2.57 4.72
CA PHE A 110 -10.64 -4.03 4.76
C PHE A 110 -11.99 -4.57 5.25
N GLU A 111 -12.81 -5.04 4.30
CA GLU A 111 -14.08 -5.76 4.52
C GLU A 111 -13.93 -7.26 4.25
#